data_AF-I3Z0S6-F1
#
_entry.id   AF-I3Z0S6-F1
#
_cell.length_a   1.000
_cell.length_b   1.000
_cell.length_c   1.000
_cell.angle_alpha   90.00
_cell.angle_beta   90.00
_cell.angle_gamma   90.00
#
_symmetry.space_group_name_H-M   'P 1'
#
loop_
_entity.id
_entity.type
_entity.pdbx_description
1 polymer ?
#
loop_
_entity_poly.entity_id
_entity_poly.type
_entity_poly.pdbx_seq_one_letter_code
_entity_poly.pdbx_strand_id
1 'polypeptide(L)'
;MTELSEQEIIKFLKEKRNSLINEIEKIDTALKALEGVDFVNFPSNIIKSDESFIPDQYSDKLKLDKKILFALKEIEKGDKSEIIQKIQQLEPKSDISKLENSISVRLSYLKNNNIIKADKNGRSLSYFL
;
A
#
# COMPACT_ATOMS: atom_id res chain seq x y z
N MET A 1 -34.16 -27.71 24.65
CA MET A 1 -32.91 -27.07 24.20
C MET A 1 -32.00 -28.18 23.72
N THR A 2 -31.57 -28.15 22.46
CA THR A 2 -30.71 -29.18 21.88
C THR A 2 -29.31 -29.00 22.42
N GLU A 3 -28.95 -29.79 23.44
CA GLU A 3 -27.56 -29.96 23.83
C GLU A 3 -26.85 -30.70 22.70
N LEU A 4 -26.02 -29.99 21.93
CA LEU A 4 -25.11 -30.66 21.01
C LEU A 4 -24.24 -31.61 21.82
N SER A 5 -24.18 -32.86 21.40
CA SER A 5 -23.34 -33.87 22.04
C SER A 5 -21.88 -33.45 21.91
N GLU A 6 -21.07 -33.70 22.95
CA GLU A 6 -19.62 -33.48 22.91
C GLU A 6 -18.98 -34.13 21.66
N GLN A 7 -19.54 -35.25 21.20
CA GLN A 7 -19.09 -35.92 19.99
C GLN A 7 -19.35 -35.11 18.71
N GLU A 8 -20.48 -34.40 18.65
CA GLU A 8 -20.84 -33.52 17.53
C GLU A 8 -19.94 -32.28 17.51
N ILE A 9 -19.62 -31.74 18.69
CA ILE A 9 -18.67 -30.61 18.84
C ILE A 9 -17.27 -31.04 18.38
N ILE A 10 -16.80 -32.20 18.83
CA ILE A 10 -15.49 -32.73 18.42
C ILE A 10 -15.46 -32.98 16.90
N LYS A 11 -16.53 -33.51 16.33
CA LYS A 11 -16.64 -33.72 14.88
C LYS A 11 -16.56 -32.40 14.12
N PHE A 12 -17.34 -31.40 14.52
CA PHE A 12 -17.33 -30.07 13.92
C PHE A 12 -15.95 -29.41 13.98
N LEU A 13 -15.26 -29.48 15.13
CA LEU A 13 -13.93 -28.91 15.28
C LEU A 13 -12.89 -29.60 14.39
N LYS A 14 -12.99 -30.92 14.21
CA LYS A 14 -12.12 -31.67 13.28
C LYS A 14 -12.39 -31.27 11.82
N GLU A 15 -13.65 -31.16 11.42
CA GLU A 15 -14.03 -30.72 10.07
C GLU A 15 -13.53 -29.30 9.80
N LYS A 16 -13.71 -28.38 10.76
CA LYS A 16 -13.21 -27.00 10.67
C LYS A 16 -11.68 -26.95 10.56
N ARG A 17 -10.97 -27.74 11.37
CA ARG A 17 -9.50 -27.85 11.28
C ARG A 17 -9.06 -28.30 9.88
N ASN A 18 -9.71 -29.32 9.32
CA ASN A 18 -9.36 -29.81 7.99
C ASN A 18 -9.65 -28.77 6.89
N SER A 19 -10.74 -28.01 7.01
CA SER A 19 -11.02 -26.91 6.07
C SER A 19 -9.92 -25.84 6.09
N LEU A 20 -9.47 -25.44 7.29
CA LEU A 20 -8.42 -24.44 7.43
C LEU A 20 -7.07 -24.92 6.89
N ILE A 21 -6.74 -26.20 7.09
CA ILE A 21 -5.52 -26.80 6.50
C ILE A 21 -5.59 -26.72 4.97
N ASN A 22 -6.72 -27.09 4.36
CA ASN A 22 -6.90 -27.01 2.91
C ASN A 22 -6.79 -25.57 2.39
N GLU A 23 -7.24 -24.56 3.15
CA GLU A 23 -7.08 -23.16 2.79
C GLU A 23 -5.61 -22.72 2.86
N ILE A 24 -4.88 -23.13 3.89
CA ILE A 24 -3.44 -22.86 4.02
C ILE A 24 -2.66 -23.50 2.86
N GLU A 25 -2.95 -24.76 2.51
CA GLU A 25 -2.28 -25.44 1.40
C GLU A 25 -2.46 -24.73 0.05
N LYS A 26 -3.64 -24.15 -0.19
CA LYS A 26 -3.91 -23.33 -1.38
C LYS A 26 -3.06 -22.06 -1.38
N ILE A 27 -2.94 -21.40 -0.23
CA ILE A 27 -2.11 -20.20 -0.07
C ILE A 27 -0.63 -20.55 -0.31
N ASP A 28 -0.14 -21.64 0.28
CA ASP A 28 1.25 -22.08 0.11
C ASP A 28 1.57 -22.45 -1.34
N THR A 29 0.62 -23.06 -2.04
CA THR A 29 0.75 -23.37 -3.47
C THR A 29 0.85 -22.08 -4.30
N ALA A 30 0.02 -21.08 -3.98
CA ALA A 30 0.07 -19.78 -4.62
C ALA A 30 1.40 -19.05 -4.32
N LEU A 31 1.89 -19.10 -3.08
CA LEU A 31 3.17 -18.51 -2.69
C LEU A 31 4.35 -19.17 -3.42
N LYS A 32 4.40 -20.51 -3.47
CA LYS A 32 5.44 -21.22 -4.23
C LYS A 32 5.40 -20.90 -5.73
N ALA A 33 4.21 -20.73 -6.29
CA ALA A 33 4.06 -20.29 -7.67
C ALA A 33 4.51 -18.84 -7.89
N LEU A 34 4.38 -17.97 -6.88
CA LEU A 34 4.88 -16.60 -6.94
C LEU A 34 6.40 -16.52 -6.73
N GLU A 35 6.96 -17.36 -5.87
CA GLU A 35 8.40 -17.44 -5.59
C GLU A 35 9.18 -18.10 -6.74
N GLY A 36 8.55 -19.01 -7.49
CA GLY A 36 9.18 -19.82 -8.53
C GLY A 36 9.00 -19.37 -9.99
N VAL A 37 8.36 -18.22 -10.25
CA VAL A 37 8.04 -17.79 -11.63
C VAL A 37 8.75 -16.48 -11.97
N ASP A 38 9.64 -16.53 -12.98
CA ASP A 38 10.23 -15.35 -13.61
C ASP A 38 9.12 -14.42 -14.15
N PHE A 39 9.05 -13.23 -13.56
CA PHE A 39 8.00 -12.22 -13.65
C PHE A 39 7.88 -11.52 -15.02
N VAL A 40 7.70 -12.26 -16.11
CA VAL A 40 7.58 -11.63 -17.45
C VAL A 40 6.13 -11.43 -17.91
N ASN A 41 5.11 -11.99 -17.24
CA ASN A 41 3.75 -11.92 -17.80
C ASN A 41 2.56 -12.00 -16.81
N PHE A 42 2.59 -11.23 -15.72
CA PHE A 42 1.40 -11.00 -14.88
C PHE A 42 0.88 -9.57 -15.04
N PRO A 43 -0.43 -9.34 -15.21
CA PRO A 43 -1.02 -8.01 -15.11
C PRO A 43 -0.85 -7.50 -13.67
N SER A 44 0.11 -6.59 -13.54
CA SER A 44 0.64 -6.03 -12.31
C SER A 44 -0.34 -5.08 -11.63
N ASN A 45 -1.31 -5.59 -10.88
CA ASN A 45 -2.17 -4.72 -10.06
C ASN A 45 -2.43 -5.20 -8.64
N ILE A 46 -1.72 -6.22 -8.16
CA ILE A 46 -1.91 -6.73 -6.80
C ILE A 46 -0.52 -6.96 -6.20
N ILE A 47 -0.17 -6.08 -5.26
CA ILE A 47 0.96 -6.16 -4.33
C ILE A 47 2.32 -5.75 -4.94
N LYS A 48 2.63 -4.45 -4.77
CA LYS A 48 3.99 -4.00 -4.50
C LYS A 48 3.95 -2.92 -3.41
N SER A 49 3.90 -3.34 -2.16
CA SER A 49 4.51 -2.59 -1.07
C SER A 49 5.99 -2.97 -1.03
N ASP A 50 6.72 -2.70 -2.12
CA ASP A 50 8.17 -2.77 -2.10
C ASP A 50 8.67 -1.47 -1.45
N GLU A 51 9.26 -1.57 -0.28
CA GLU A 51 10.02 -0.48 0.36
C GLU A 51 11.10 0.12 -0.58
N SER A 52 11.45 -0.56 -1.69
CA SER A 52 12.34 -0.03 -2.74
C SER A 52 11.77 1.13 -3.57
N PHE A 53 10.50 1.51 -3.39
CA PHE A 53 9.92 2.69 -4.03
C PHE A 53 10.28 4.01 -3.34
N ILE A 54 10.67 3.98 -2.06
CA ILE A 54 10.94 5.18 -1.28
C ILE A 54 12.43 5.53 -1.42
N PRO A 55 12.78 6.71 -1.98
CA PRO A 55 14.18 7.12 -2.07
C PRO A 55 14.77 7.36 -0.69
N ASP A 56 16.04 7.00 -0.48
CA ASP A 56 16.80 7.43 0.71
C ASP A 56 17.35 8.85 0.59
N GLN A 57 17.49 9.36 -0.63
CA GLN A 57 17.97 10.70 -0.91
C GLN A 57 17.08 11.41 -1.93
N TYR A 58 16.87 12.70 -1.69
CA TYR A 58 16.18 13.58 -2.64
C TYR A 58 17.08 13.91 -3.84
N SER A 59 16.50 13.91 -5.03
CA SER A 59 17.16 14.40 -6.24
C SER A 59 16.13 15.01 -7.19
N ASP A 60 16.45 16.18 -7.75
CA ASP A 60 15.59 16.91 -8.69
C ASP A 60 15.23 16.10 -9.95
N LYS A 61 16.08 15.12 -10.29
CA LYS A 61 15.87 14.19 -11.42
C LYS A 61 14.86 13.09 -11.12
N LEU A 62 14.42 12.93 -9.87
CA LEU A 62 13.46 11.90 -9.50
C LEU A 62 12.08 12.20 -10.08
N LYS A 63 11.34 11.15 -10.41
CA LYS A 63 9.93 11.26 -10.77
C LYS A 63 9.13 11.83 -9.59
N LEU A 64 8.07 12.54 -9.92
CA LEU A 64 7.21 13.24 -8.95
C LEU A 64 6.67 12.29 -7.88
N ASP A 65 6.35 11.05 -8.26
CA ASP A 65 5.92 9.97 -7.37
C ASP A 65 6.94 9.70 -6.26
N LYS A 66 8.23 9.59 -6.64
CA LYS A 66 9.34 9.39 -5.70
C LYS A 66 9.59 10.61 -4.81
N LYS A 67 9.38 11.81 -5.34
CA LYS A 67 9.45 13.06 -4.55
C LYS A 67 8.34 13.12 -3.50
N ILE A 68 7.13 12.70 -3.84
CA ILE A 68 5.99 12.59 -2.90
C ILE A 68 6.30 11.56 -1.82
N LEU A 69 6.82 10.38 -2.18
CA LEU A 69 7.18 9.34 -1.20
C LEU A 69 8.30 9.80 -0.26
N PHE A 70 9.32 10.50 -0.78
CA PHE A 70 10.37 11.09 0.04
C PHE A 70 9.81 12.15 0.99
N ALA A 71 8.94 13.04 0.50
CA ALA A 71 8.28 14.04 1.34
C ALA A 71 7.44 13.38 2.45
N LEU A 72 6.71 12.30 2.14
CA LEU A 72 5.94 11.53 3.11
C LEU A 72 6.81 10.79 4.14
N LYS A 73 7.98 10.28 3.73
CA LYS A 73 8.97 9.69 4.64
C LYS A 73 9.45 10.70 5.68
N GLU A 74 9.67 11.95 5.25
CA GLU A 74 10.17 13.04 6.09
C GLU A 74 9.13 13.64 7.03
N ILE A 75 7.86 13.75 6.58
CA ILE A 75 6.79 14.34 7.39
C ILE A 75 5.99 13.30 8.19
N GLU A 76 6.24 12.00 7.96
CA GLU A 76 5.53 10.81 8.47
C GLU A 76 4.04 10.72 8.10
N LYS A 77 3.30 11.81 8.30
CA LYS A 77 1.90 11.98 7.92
C LYS A 77 1.65 13.44 7.58
N GLY A 78 1.07 13.70 6.41
CA GLY A 78 0.73 15.06 6.04
C GLY A 78 -0.37 15.19 5.00
N ASP A 79 -0.99 16.35 4.94
CA ASP A 79 -1.99 16.67 3.92
C ASP A 79 -1.35 17.08 2.59
N LYS A 80 -2.20 17.30 1.57
CA LYS A 80 -1.73 17.70 0.24
C LYS A 80 -0.86 18.97 0.29
N SER A 81 -1.22 19.94 1.12
CA SER A 81 -0.54 21.23 1.22
C SER A 81 0.83 21.07 1.88
N GLU A 82 0.92 20.27 2.93
CA GLU A 82 2.16 19.96 3.65
C GLU A 82 3.16 19.23 2.73
N ILE A 83 2.68 18.27 1.94
CA ILE A 83 3.51 17.55 0.94
C ILE A 83 4.04 18.52 -0.12
N ILE A 84 3.18 19.42 -0.63
CA ILE A 84 3.59 20.44 -1.62
C ILE A 84 4.64 21.37 -1.02
N GLN A 85 4.44 21.84 0.21
CA GLN A 85 5.38 22.73 0.89
C GLN A 85 6.75 22.07 1.08
N LYS A 86 6.80 20.80 1.51
CA LYS A 86 8.06 20.06 1.67
C LYS A 86 8.77 19.89 0.32
N ILE A 87 8.05 19.55 -0.75
CA ILE A 87 8.63 19.45 -2.10
C ILE A 87 9.14 20.82 -2.58
N GLN A 88 8.42 21.90 -2.27
CA GLN A 88 8.82 23.26 -2.64
C GLN A 88 10.04 23.76 -1.85
N GLN A 89 10.20 23.38 -0.59
CA GLN A 89 11.42 23.66 0.17
C GLN A 89 12.64 23.01 -0.48
N LEU A 90 12.47 21.82 -1.06
CA LEU A 90 13.51 21.09 -1.77
C LEU A 90 13.72 21.63 -3.20
N GLU A 91 12.66 22.12 -3.85
CA GLU A 91 12.68 22.72 -5.20
C GLU A 91 12.01 24.11 -5.24
N PRO A 92 12.69 25.16 -4.75
CA PRO A 92 12.11 26.51 -4.66
C PRO A 92 11.86 27.18 -6.02
N LYS A 93 12.35 26.60 -7.12
CA LYS A 93 12.16 27.10 -8.50
C LYS A 93 10.92 26.52 -9.20
N SER A 94 10.22 25.58 -8.56
CA SER A 94 9.09 24.89 -9.18
C SER A 94 7.79 25.70 -9.10
N ASP A 95 6.96 25.58 -10.14
CA ASP A 95 5.68 26.29 -10.29
C ASP A 95 4.58 25.62 -9.45
N ILE A 96 4.08 26.31 -8.43
CA ILE A 96 3.12 25.80 -7.42
C ILE A 96 1.84 25.28 -8.07
N SER A 97 1.27 26.02 -9.02
CA SER A 97 -0.01 25.65 -9.65
C SER A 97 0.12 24.39 -10.51
N LYS A 98 1.28 24.17 -11.13
CA LYS A 98 1.56 22.94 -11.87
C LYS A 98 1.84 21.76 -10.94
N LEU A 99 2.57 22.01 -9.85
CA LEU A 99 2.84 21.01 -8.81
C LEU A 99 1.55 20.49 -8.19
N GLU A 100 0.64 21.38 -7.78
CA GLU A 100 -0.59 21.02 -7.09
C GLU A 100 -1.48 20.06 -7.90
N ASN A 101 -1.69 20.37 -9.18
CA ASN A 101 -2.45 19.50 -10.09
C ASN A 101 -1.73 18.16 -10.29
N SER A 102 -0.42 18.18 -10.50
CA SER A 102 0.35 16.95 -10.70
C SER A 102 0.35 16.06 -9.46
N ILE A 103 0.50 16.64 -8.26
CA ILE A 103 0.54 15.96 -6.98
C ILE A 103 -0.84 15.37 -6.66
N SER A 104 -1.92 16.09 -6.94
CA SER A 104 -3.28 15.56 -6.74
C SER A 104 -3.55 14.29 -7.54
N VAL A 105 -3.15 14.30 -8.81
CA VAL A 105 -3.25 13.11 -9.70
C VAL A 105 -2.35 11.99 -9.19
N ARG A 106 -1.12 12.30 -8.80
CA ARG A 106 -0.16 11.31 -8.29
C ARG A 106 -0.58 10.72 -6.95
N LEU A 107 -1.05 11.51 -6.00
CA LEU A 107 -1.55 11.03 -4.71
C LEU A 107 -2.74 10.08 -4.90
N SER A 108 -3.63 10.41 -5.84
CA SER A 108 -4.74 9.51 -6.19
C SER A 108 -4.23 8.19 -6.75
N TYR A 109 -3.25 8.23 -7.66
CA TYR A 109 -2.60 7.03 -8.19
C TYR A 109 -1.89 6.22 -7.09
N LEU A 110 -1.05 6.85 -6.28
CA LEU A 110 -0.29 6.20 -5.20
C LEU A 110 -1.23 5.56 -4.17
N LYS A 111 -2.32 6.24 -3.81
CA LYS A 111 -3.36 5.71 -2.92
C LYS A 111 -4.07 4.52 -3.55
N ASN A 112 -4.52 4.65 -4.80
CA ASN A 112 -5.28 3.60 -5.49
C ASN A 112 -4.43 2.35 -5.75
N ASN A 113 -3.11 2.49 -5.86
CA ASN A 113 -2.16 1.37 -5.99
C ASN A 113 -1.66 0.84 -4.64
N ASN A 114 -2.22 1.29 -3.51
CA ASN A 114 -1.81 0.89 -2.16
C ASN A 114 -0.33 1.16 -1.85
N ILE A 115 0.28 2.16 -2.51
CA ILE A 115 1.66 2.60 -2.25
C ILE A 115 1.70 3.53 -1.04
N ILE A 116 0.65 4.35 -0.86
CA ILE A 116 0.46 5.22 0.30
C ILE A 116 -0.92 4.99 0.89
N LYS A 117 -1.04 5.18 2.20
CA LYS A 117 -2.31 5.16 2.93
C LYS A 117 -2.87 6.57 3.03
N ALA A 118 -4.18 6.69 3.08
CA ALA A 118 -4.88 7.95 3.31
C ALA A 118 -5.87 7.80 4.44
N ASP A 119 -5.87 8.77 5.34
CA ASP A 119 -6.77 8.86 6.49
C ASP A 119 -7.60 10.15 6.38
N LYS A 120 -8.87 10.05 6.74
CA LYS A 120 -9.81 11.18 6.62
C LYS A 120 -9.83 11.95 7.93
N ASN A 121 -9.10 13.05 7.97
CA ASN A 121 -9.10 13.99 9.08
C ASN A 121 -10.07 15.15 8.78
N GLY A 122 -11.34 14.95 9.11
CA GLY A 122 -12.39 15.97 8.95
C GLY A 122 -12.70 16.32 7.49
N ARG A 123 -12.38 17.55 7.07
CA ARG A 123 -12.56 18.04 5.68
C ARG A 123 -11.36 17.75 4.78
N SER A 124 -10.25 17.29 5.34
CA SER A 124 -8.98 17.06 4.63
C SER A 124 -8.59 15.59 4.64
N LEU A 125 -7.81 15.18 3.65
CA LEU A 125 -7.18 13.86 3.57
C LEU A 125 -5.72 13.99 3.96
N SER A 126 -5.31 13.23 4.97
CA SER A 126 -3.91 13.07 5.36
C SER A 126 -3.36 11.81 4.72
N TYR A 127 -2.15 11.87 4.19
CA TYR A 127 -1.46 10.76 3.54
C TYR A 127 -0.26 10.34 4.37
N PHE A 128 0.05 9.05 4.38
CA PHE A 128 1.16 8.44 5.09
C PHE A 128 1.58 7.14 4.41
N LEU A 129 2.73 6.58 4.77
CA LEU A 129 3.23 5.31 4.23
C LEU A 129 2.55 4.09 4.87
#